data_AF-A0A034VQB7-F1
#
_entry.id   AF-A0A034VQB7-F1
#
_cell.length_a   1.000
_cell.length_b   1.000
_cell.length_c   1.000
_cell.angle_alpha   90.00
_cell.angle_beta   90.00
_cell.angle_gamma   90.00
#
_symmetry.space_group_name_H-M   'P 1'
#
loop_
_entity.id
_entity.type
_entity.pdbx_description
1 polymer ?
#
loop_
_entity_poly.entity_id
_entity_poly.type
_entity_poly.pdbx_seq_one_letter_code
_entity_poly.pdbx_strand_id
1 'polypeptide(L)'
;MGHLWEYIFGDDIYGYDEAGNTKGIPEFQPPSPTRLNWDLTALQPQIEEATLDATKLINDVDLRILVHNEYGKGFMKKCRLSPDAYIQMALQLAYYRDAGRFSLTYEASMTRLFREGRTETVRPCTIESAAWVKAMEDSNTTSEERVKLLQKACDRHQLGYQDAMCGRGIDRHLFCLYVVSKYLEVDSPFLNEVLSEPWRLSTSQTPHGQTPKMDLKKHPNCISSGGGFGPVADDGYGVSYIIAGENLIFFHISAKLNCKQTDVHRFGDNICKALADIRAMFEDHFKKQGESNAKNGTASTKPNMAKLEK
;
A
#
# COMPACT_ATOMS: atom_id res chain seq x y z
N MET A 1 12.76 1.90 -9.03
CA MET A 1 12.62 0.43 -9.16
C MET A 1 11.70 0.04 -10.30
N GLY A 2 10.45 0.55 -10.40
CA GLY A 2 9.55 0.22 -11.52
C GLY A 2 10.11 0.52 -12.91
N HIS A 3 10.81 1.64 -13.09
CA HIS A 3 11.37 2.01 -14.39
C HIS A 3 12.44 1.04 -14.93
N LEU A 4 13.30 0.46 -14.09
CA LEU A 4 14.37 -0.42 -14.56
C LEU A 4 13.82 -1.79 -14.92
N TRP A 5 12.99 -2.39 -14.06
CA TRP A 5 12.37 -3.68 -14.36
C TRP A 5 11.49 -3.60 -15.61
N GLU A 6 10.61 -2.60 -15.72
CA GLU A 6 9.75 -2.44 -16.91
C GLU A 6 10.55 -2.07 -18.17
N TYR A 7 11.65 -1.33 -18.02
CA TYR A 7 12.57 -1.06 -19.13
C TYR A 7 13.26 -2.35 -19.59
N ILE A 8 13.87 -3.09 -18.66
CA ILE A 8 14.53 -4.37 -18.93
C ILE A 8 13.53 -5.30 -19.60
N PHE A 9 12.40 -5.63 -19.00
CA PHE A 9 11.42 -6.53 -19.62
C PHE A 9 10.85 -5.99 -20.95
N GLY A 10 10.60 -4.69 -21.08
CA GLY A 10 10.09 -4.11 -22.33
C GLY A 10 11.09 -4.14 -23.49
N ASP A 11 12.39 -4.04 -23.20
CA ASP A 11 13.48 -4.09 -24.19
C ASP A 11 13.93 -5.54 -24.45
N ASP A 12 13.97 -6.35 -23.38
CA ASP A 12 14.54 -7.70 -23.37
C ASP A 12 13.54 -8.79 -23.75
N ILE A 13 12.24 -8.74 -23.43
CA ILE A 13 11.31 -9.85 -23.77
C ILE A 13 11.34 -10.18 -25.27
N TYR A 14 11.61 -9.19 -26.13
CA TYR A 14 11.76 -9.41 -27.58
C TYR A 14 13.15 -9.90 -27.99
N GLY A 15 14.14 -9.68 -27.12
CA GLY A 15 15.55 -9.99 -27.31
C GLY A 15 16.00 -11.37 -26.87
N TYR A 16 15.15 -12.28 -26.37
CA TYR A 16 15.56 -13.65 -25.97
C TYR A 16 14.84 -14.76 -26.77
N ASP A 17 15.51 -15.89 -26.99
CA ASP A 17 14.98 -17.13 -27.59
C ASP A 17 14.27 -18.04 -26.55
N GLU A 18 13.71 -19.17 -26.99
CA GLU A 18 12.99 -20.12 -26.11
C GLU A 18 13.90 -20.77 -25.04
N ALA A 19 15.22 -20.75 -25.24
CA ALA A 19 16.21 -21.25 -24.29
C ALA A 19 16.68 -20.16 -23.31
N GLY A 20 16.18 -18.93 -23.43
CA GLY A 20 16.56 -17.80 -22.58
C GLY A 20 17.91 -17.19 -22.97
N ASN A 21 18.40 -17.40 -24.19
CA ASN A 21 19.59 -16.72 -24.71
C ASN A 21 19.20 -15.45 -25.46
N THR A 22 20.03 -14.41 -25.39
CA THR A 22 19.82 -13.20 -26.18
C THR A 22 19.88 -13.55 -27.68
N LYS A 23 18.84 -13.21 -28.43
CA LYS A 23 18.75 -13.32 -29.88
C LYS A 23 19.82 -12.44 -30.51
N GLY A 24 20.61 -13.04 -31.40
CA GLY A 24 21.70 -12.37 -32.08
C GLY A 24 22.84 -13.33 -32.31
N ILE A 25 23.90 -12.84 -32.95
CA ILE A 25 25.14 -13.58 -33.11
C ILE A 25 26.10 -13.04 -32.05
N PRO A 26 26.65 -13.88 -31.15
CA PRO A 26 27.67 -13.43 -30.21
C PRO A 26 28.86 -12.80 -30.94
N GLU A 27 29.04 -11.48 -30.81
CA GLU A 27 30.13 -10.75 -31.47
C GLU A 27 31.46 -10.88 -30.72
N PHE A 28 31.41 -11.28 -29.45
CA PHE A 28 32.59 -11.52 -28.62
C PHE A 28 32.34 -12.67 -27.65
N GLN A 29 33.43 -13.36 -27.28
CA GLN A 29 33.41 -14.30 -26.17
C GLN A 29 33.73 -13.52 -24.88
N PRO A 30 32.83 -13.49 -23.88
CA PRO A 30 33.12 -12.81 -22.62
C PRO A 30 34.33 -13.47 -21.93
N PRO A 31 35.11 -12.69 -21.15
CA PRO A 31 36.20 -13.26 -20.37
C PRO A 31 35.64 -14.28 -19.37
N SER A 32 36.43 -15.31 -19.07
CA SER A 32 36.07 -16.29 -18.05
C SER A 32 35.82 -15.60 -16.71
N PRO A 33 34.72 -15.92 -16.00
CA PRO A 33 34.47 -15.38 -14.66
C PRO A 33 35.68 -15.62 -13.73
N THR A 34 36.13 -14.56 -13.05
CA THR A 34 37.26 -14.64 -12.11
C THR A 34 36.74 -14.74 -10.68
N ARG A 35 37.16 -15.76 -9.94
CA ARG A 35 36.81 -15.94 -8.53
C ARG A 35 37.50 -14.87 -7.67
N LEU A 36 36.71 -14.11 -6.92
CA LEU A 36 37.22 -13.25 -5.86
C LEU A 36 37.58 -14.11 -4.65
N ASN A 37 38.83 -14.03 -4.20
CA ASN A 37 39.34 -14.79 -3.06
C ASN A 37 39.61 -13.84 -1.90
N TRP A 38 39.12 -14.21 -0.71
CA TRP A 38 39.35 -13.50 0.54
C TRP A 38 39.94 -14.48 1.55
N ASP A 39 40.94 -14.03 2.32
CA ASP A 39 41.38 -14.73 3.53
C ASP A 39 40.45 -14.34 4.68
N LEU A 40 39.62 -15.28 5.11
CA LEU A 40 38.59 -15.07 6.13
C LEU A 40 38.98 -15.70 7.48
N THR A 41 40.17 -16.29 7.62
CA THR A 41 40.53 -17.05 8.83
C THR A 41 40.43 -16.20 10.10
N ALA A 42 40.87 -14.94 10.05
CA ALA A 42 40.77 -14.02 11.19
C ALA A 42 39.34 -13.48 11.45
N LEU A 43 38.42 -13.64 10.49
CA LEU A 43 37.04 -13.13 10.55
C LEU A 43 36.02 -14.22 10.88
N GLN A 44 36.48 -15.47 11.05
CA GLN A 44 35.59 -16.61 11.29
C GLN A 44 34.64 -16.40 12.50
N PRO A 45 35.09 -15.90 13.67
CA PRO A 45 34.19 -15.63 14.79
C PRO A 45 33.11 -14.60 14.48
N GLN A 46 33.46 -13.53 13.76
CA GLN A 46 32.51 -12.46 13.39
C GLN A 46 31.50 -12.96 12.34
N ILE A 47 31.92 -13.83 11.43
CA ILE A 47 31.02 -14.47 10.46
C ILE A 47 30.01 -15.36 11.19
N GLU A 48 30.46 -16.12 12.19
CA GLU A 48 29.60 -16.98 13.00
C GLU A 48 28.59 -16.15 13.82
N GLU A 49 29.05 -15.09 14.49
CA GLU A 49 28.19 -14.16 15.24
C GLU A 49 27.15 -13.50 14.33
N ALA A 50 27.57 -12.94 13.20
CA ALA A 50 26.66 -12.33 12.21
C ALA A 50 25.66 -13.35 11.65
N THR A 51 26.07 -14.61 11.46
CA THR A 51 25.18 -15.68 11.01
C THR A 51 24.13 -16.01 12.07
N LEU A 52 24.52 -16.07 13.35
CA LEU A 52 23.59 -16.31 14.46
C LEU A 52 22.57 -15.17 14.56
N ASP A 53 23.02 -13.93 14.46
CA ASP A 53 22.12 -12.77 14.53
C ASP A 53 21.19 -12.66 13.33
N ALA A 54 21.68 -12.89 12.11
CA ALA A 54 20.85 -12.98 10.92
C ALA A 54 19.80 -14.10 11.05
N THR A 55 20.21 -15.26 11.56
CA THR A 55 19.30 -16.40 11.77
C THR A 55 18.20 -16.06 12.78
N LYS A 56 18.53 -15.40 13.89
CA LYS A 56 17.54 -14.94 14.88
C LYS A 56 16.54 -13.96 14.25
N LEU A 57 17.03 -12.99 13.47
CA LEU A 57 16.18 -12.01 12.79
C LEU A 57 15.24 -12.67 11.78
N ILE A 58 15.75 -13.59 10.96
CA ILE A 58 14.94 -14.35 9.97
C ILE A 58 13.86 -15.16 10.68
N ASN A 59 14.22 -15.85 11.76
CA ASN A 59 13.31 -16.72 12.52
C ASN A 59 12.28 -15.97 13.35
N ASP A 60 12.40 -14.64 13.51
CA ASP A 60 11.44 -13.80 14.24
C ASP A 60 10.47 -13.06 13.31
N VAL A 61 10.59 -13.19 11.98
CA VAL A 61 9.67 -12.55 11.04
C VAL A 61 8.60 -13.54 10.58
N ASP A 62 7.34 -13.18 10.77
CA ASP A 62 6.22 -13.83 10.10
C ASP A 62 5.82 -13.03 8.86
N LEU A 63 5.45 -13.72 7.77
CA LEU A 63 5.06 -13.10 6.50
C LEU A 63 3.89 -13.86 5.87
N ARG A 64 2.77 -13.16 5.67
CA ARG A 64 1.65 -13.61 4.85
C ARG A 64 1.58 -12.81 3.56
N ILE A 65 1.59 -13.51 2.43
CA ILE A 65 1.26 -12.94 1.12
C ILE A 65 -0.21 -13.25 0.84
N LEU A 66 -1.01 -12.21 0.69
CA LEU A 66 -2.44 -12.32 0.38
C LEU A 66 -2.68 -11.89 -1.07
N VAL A 67 -3.37 -12.73 -1.83
CA VAL A 67 -3.84 -12.43 -3.18
C VAL A 67 -5.35 -12.19 -3.10
N HIS A 68 -5.78 -10.97 -3.34
CA HIS A 68 -7.20 -10.60 -3.39
C HIS A 68 -7.62 -10.43 -4.86
N ASN A 69 -8.46 -11.35 -5.35
CA ASN A 69 -8.90 -11.43 -6.75
C ASN A 69 -10.42 -11.21 -6.93
N GLU A 70 -11.12 -10.80 -5.86
CA GLU A 70 -12.57 -10.54 -5.91
C GLU A 70 -12.90 -9.22 -6.62
N TYR A 71 -12.03 -8.21 -6.46
CA TYR A 71 -12.07 -6.94 -7.18
C TYR A 71 -10.74 -6.19 -7.03
N GLY A 72 -10.60 -5.07 -7.74
CA GLY A 72 -9.44 -4.18 -7.67
C GLY A 72 -9.85 -2.74 -7.95
N LYS A 73 -8.99 -1.98 -8.65
CA LYS A 73 -9.24 -0.55 -8.89
C LYS A 73 -10.53 -0.27 -9.67
N GLY A 74 -11.04 -1.25 -10.41
CA GLY A 74 -12.25 -1.11 -11.20
C GLY A 74 -13.49 -0.88 -10.34
N PHE A 75 -13.62 -1.63 -9.25
CA PHE A 75 -14.71 -1.44 -8.29
C PHE A 75 -14.54 -0.14 -7.49
N MET A 76 -13.32 0.13 -7.02
CA MET A 76 -13.02 1.34 -6.23
C MET A 76 -13.34 2.63 -7.00
N LYS A 77 -13.04 2.65 -8.32
CA LYS A 77 -13.40 3.76 -9.21
C LYS A 77 -14.90 3.91 -9.42
N LYS A 78 -15.66 2.80 -9.49
CA LYS A 78 -17.14 2.86 -9.52
C LYS A 78 -17.71 3.50 -8.26
N CYS A 79 -17.05 3.27 -7.12
CA CYS A 79 -17.35 3.93 -5.84
C CYS A 79 -16.93 5.40 -5.79
N ARG A 80 -16.26 5.92 -6.84
CA ARG A 80 -15.69 7.28 -6.92
C ARG A 80 -14.65 7.58 -5.83
N LEU A 81 -13.92 6.55 -5.39
CA LEU A 81 -12.85 6.67 -4.40
C LEU A 81 -11.47 6.46 -5.06
N SER A 82 -10.44 7.12 -4.53
CA SER A 82 -9.06 6.74 -4.85
C SER A 82 -8.82 5.29 -4.44
N PRO A 83 -8.26 4.45 -5.32
CA PRO A 83 -7.90 3.08 -4.95
C PRO A 83 -6.95 3.00 -3.75
N ASP A 84 -6.04 3.95 -3.64
CA ASP A 84 -5.07 4.01 -2.54
C ASP A 84 -5.74 4.39 -1.21
N ALA A 85 -6.54 5.46 -1.21
CA ALA A 85 -7.32 5.88 -0.05
C ALA A 85 -8.29 4.79 0.42
N TYR A 86 -8.93 4.09 -0.52
CA TYR A 86 -9.81 2.95 -0.24
C TYR A 86 -9.07 1.86 0.53
N ILE A 87 -7.89 1.45 0.04
CA ILE A 87 -7.09 0.42 0.71
C ILE A 87 -6.62 0.90 2.08
N GLN A 88 -6.16 2.13 2.20
CA GLN A 88 -5.76 2.69 3.49
C GLN A 88 -6.91 2.67 4.50
N MET A 89 -8.13 3.02 4.09
CA MET A 89 -9.31 2.90 4.96
C MET A 89 -9.61 1.43 5.31
N ALA A 90 -9.55 0.51 4.35
CA ALA A 90 -9.70 -0.92 4.64
C ALA A 90 -8.67 -1.42 5.67
N LEU A 91 -7.42 -0.94 5.60
CA LEU A 91 -6.38 -1.24 6.59
C LEU A 91 -6.68 -0.62 7.96
N GLN A 92 -7.24 0.59 8.03
CA GLN A 92 -7.68 1.19 9.30
C GLN A 92 -8.79 0.36 9.97
N LEU A 93 -9.78 -0.09 9.20
CA LEU A 93 -10.86 -0.94 9.70
C LEU A 93 -10.34 -2.30 10.17
N ALA A 94 -9.50 -2.94 9.35
CA ALA A 94 -8.89 -4.22 9.69
C ALA A 94 -8.04 -4.13 10.97
N TYR A 95 -7.24 -3.06 11.11
CA TYR A 95 -6.37 -2.88 12.27
C TYR A 95 -7.19 -2.63 13.54
N TYR A 96 -8.24 -1.81 13.47
CA TYR A 96 -9.11 -1.57 14.62
C TYR A 96 -9.80 -2.85 15.09
N ARG A 97 -10.26 -3.71 14.17
CA ARG A 97 -10.83 -5.03 14.49
C ARG A 97 -9.82 -5.99 15.11
N ASP A 98 -8.57 -5.92 14.66
CA ASP A 98 -7.50 -6.80 15.12
C ASP A 98 -6.96 -6.38 16.51
N ALA A 99 -6.67 -5.10 16.68
CA ALA A 99 -6.00 -4.55 17.86
C ALA A 99 -6.97 -3.98 18.91
N GLY A 100 -8.25 -3.77 18.56
CA GLY A 100 -9.25 -3.15 19.44
C GLY A 100 -9.03 -1.67 19.72
N ARG A 101 -8.11 -1.02 19.01
CA ARG A 101 -7.73 0.39 19.19
C ARG A 101 -7.20 0.99 17.89
N PHE A 102 -7.16 2.32 17.86
CA PHE A 102 -6.42 3.05 16.83
C PHE A 102 -4.93 3.14 17.20
N SER A 103 -4.07 3.21 16.20
CA SER A 103 -2.63 3.44 16.38
C SER A 103 -2.09 4.29 15.23
N LEU A 104 -0.94 4.92 15.45
CA LEU A 104 -0.25 5.62 14.37
C LEU A 104 -0.02 4.68 13.18
N THR A 105 -0.47 5.17 12.02
CA THR A 105 -0.29 4.51 10.74
C THR A 105 0.63 5.37 9.89
N TYR A 106 1.72 4.76 9.41
CA TYR A 106 2.65 5.37 8.46
C TYR A 106 2.26 4.93 7.06
N GLU A 107 2.23 5.86 6.12
CA GLU A 107 2.21 5.57 4.70
C GLU A 107 3.29 6.40 3.99
N ALA A 108 4.10 5.73 3.15
CA ALA A 108 5.10 6.43 2.35
C ALA A 108 4.46 7.20 1.19
N SER A 109 4.67 8.53 1.16
CA SER A 109 4.37 9.37 -0.01
C SER A 109 5.66 9.89 -0.64
N MET A 110 5.73 9.87 -1.97
CA MET A 110 6.91 10.33 -2.70
C MET A 110 6.96 11.86 -2.80
N THR A 111 8.14 12.45 -2.61
CA THR A 111 8.35 13.91 -2.76
C THR A 111 9.12 14.26 -4.03
N ARG A 112 8.94 13.47 -5.10
CA ARG A 112 9.68 13.57 -6.38
C ARG A 112 9.43 14.86 -7.17
N LEU A 113 8.52 15.73 -6.71
CA LEU A 113 8.37 17.09 -7.23
C LEU A 113 9.56 17.99 -6.86
N PHE A 114 10.31 17.62 -5.82
CA PHE A 114 11.52 18.32 -5.38
C PHE A 114 12.77 17.60 -5.89
N ARG A 115 13.82 18.38 -6.17
CA ARG A 115 15.15 17.84 -6.49
C ARG A 115 15.61 16.94 -5.35
N GLU A 116 16.06 15.73 -5.68
CA GLU A 116 16.52 14.71 -4.71
C GLU A 116 15.44 14.29 -3.70
N GLY A 117 14.18 14.64 -3.94
CA GLY A 117 13.05 14.27 -3.11
C GLY A 117 12.91 12.74 -2.99
N ARG A 118 12.86 12.28 -1.74
CA ARG A 118 12.62 10.87 -1.39
C ARG A 118 11.17 10.68 -0.97
N THR A 119 10.91 10.73 0.33
CA THR A 119 9.59 10.45 0.89
C THR A 119 9.21 11.41 2.02
N GLU A 120 7.91 11.60 2.19
CA GLU A 120 7.24 12.16 3.36
C GLU A 120 6.24 11.12 3.90
N THR A 121 5.77 11.30 5.13
CA THR A 121 4.74 10.47 5.78
C THR A 121 3.35 11.02 5.49
N VAL A 122 2.45 10.16 5.03
CA VAL A 122 1.01 10.35 5.18
C VAL A 122 0.59 9.60 6.45
N ARG A 123 -0.36 10.18 7.20
CA ARG A 123 -0.91 9.61 8.43
C ARG A 123 -2.37 9.18 8.20
N PRO A 124 -2.64 7.95 7.71
CA PRO A 124 -4.01 7.52 7.39
C PRO A 124 -4.97 7.45 8.59
N CYS A 125 -4.44 7.24 9.80
CA CYS A 125 -5.23 7.28 11.04
C CYS A 125 -5.59 8.72 11.40
N THR A 126 -6.72 9.21 10.87
CA THR A 126 -7.27 10.55 11.07
C THR A 126 -8.55 10.51 11.90
N ILE A 127 -9.08 11.68 12.29
CA ILE A 127 -10.39 11.73 12.96
C ILE A 127 -11.52 11.27 12.02
N GLU A 128 -11.39 11.51 10.72
CA GLU A 128 -12.34 11.06 9.70
C GLU A 128 -12.28 9.56 9.50
N SER A 129 -11.08 8.97 9.40
CA SER A 129 -10.94 7.51 9.31
C SER A 129 -11.48 6.83 10.57
N ALA A 130 -11.19 7.38 11.75
CA ALA A 130 -11.70 6.84 13.02
C ALA A 130 -13.22 6.93 13.12
N ALA A 131 -13.83 8.04 12.67
CA ALA A 131 -15.28 8.18 12.63
C ALA A 131 -15.94 7.15 11.70
N TRP A 132 -15.37 6.95 10.52
CA TRP A 132 -15.87 5.94 9.58
C TRP A 132 -15.68 4.51 10.11
N VAL A 133 -14.52 4.17 10.69
CA VAL A 133 -14.29 2.85 11.30
C VAL A 133 -15.29 2.58 12.41
N LYS A 134 -15.55 3.54 13.30
CA LYS A 134 -16.56 3.39 14.36
C LYS A 134 -17.97 3.19 13.78
N ALA A 135 -18.32 3.89 12.70
CA ALA A 135 -19.60 3.71 12.01
C ALA A 135 -19.75 2.33 11.35
N MET A 136 -18.66 1.71 10.89
CA MET A 136 -18.68 0.33 10.38
C MET A 136 -18.96 -0.70 11.48
N GLU A 137 -18.53 -0.42 12.71
CA GLU A 137 -18.72 -1.31 13.87
C GLU A 137 -20.02 -1.03 14.66
N ASP A 138 -20.72 0.07 14.37
CA ASP A 138 -22.02 0.39 14.98
C ASP A 138 -23.17 -0.19 14.14
N SER A 139 -23.94 -1.11 14.72
CA SER A 139 -25.11 -1.73 14.09
C SER A 139 -26.25 -0.76 13.79
N ASN A 140 -26.28 0.42 14.43
CA ASN A 140 -27.32 1.42 14.22
C ASN A 140 -27.00 2.39 13.07
N THR A 141 -25.77 2.40 12.58
CA THR A 141 -25.39 3.29 11.48
C THR A 141 -25.81 2.70 10.13
N THR A 142 -26.53 3.48 9.32
CA THR A 142 -27.01 3.03 8.00
C THR A 142 -25.89 2.94 6.96
N SER A 143 -26.12 2.16 5.90
CA SER A 143 -25.18 2.06 4.76
C SER A 143 -24.89 3.42 4.12
N GLU A 144 -25.88 4.31 4.04
CA GLU A 144 -25.72 5.65 3.46
C GLU A 144 -24.78 6.52 4.28
N GLU A 145 -24.93 6.51 5.61
CA GLU A 145 -24.05 7.27 6.50
C GLU A 145 -22.64 6.68 6.50
N ARG A 146 -22.48 5.35 6.48
CA ARG A 146 -21.17 4.70 6.34
C ARG A 146 -20.47 5.07 5.03
N VAL A 147 -21.19 5.10 3.90
CA VAL A 147 -20.65 5.55 2.60
C VAL A 147 -20.21 7.00 2.65
N LYS A 148 -21.02 7.89 3.24
CA LYS A 148 -20.70 9.31 3.39
C LYS A 148 -19.46 9.53 4.26
N LEU A 149 -19.35 8.82 5.38
CA LEU A 149 -18.19 8.89 6.26
C LEU A 149 -16.93 8.33 5.57
N LEU A 150 -17.05 7.25 4.80
CA LEU A 150 -15.95 6.71 4.01
C LEU A 150 -15.46 7.72 2.96
N GLN A 151 -16.37 8.37 2.24
CA GLN A 151 -16.01 9.40 1.26
C GLN A 151 -15.21 10.51 1.94
N LYS A 152 -15.69 11.02 3.08
CA LYS A 152 -14.99 12.06 3.85
C LYS A 152 -13.58 11.60 4.30
N ALA A 153 -13.46 10.36 4.76
CA ALA A 153 -12.18 9.80 5.19
C ALA A 153 -11.20 9.65 4.01
N CYS A 154 -11.68 9.18 2.85
CA CYS A 154 -10.90 9.09 1.63
C CYS A 154 -10.48 10.46 1.10
N ASP A 155 -11.37 11.46 1.12
CA ASP A 155 -11.06 12.82 0.68
C ASP A 155 -10.00 13.45 1.59
N ARG A 156 -10.08 13.24 2.91
CA ARG A 156 -9.07 13.69 3.86
C ARG A 156 -7.72 13.03 3.61
N HIS A 157 -7.72 11.72 3.36
CA HIS A 157 -6.51 10.96 3.02
C HIS A 157 -5.86 11.48 1.73
N GLN A 158 -6.63 11.68 0.67
CA GLN A 158 -6.14 12.27 -0.57
C GLN A 158 -5.51 13.65 -0.38
N LEU A 159 -6.15 14.52 0.41
CA LEU A 159 -5.58 15.82 0.75
C LEU A 159 -4.25 15.67 1.48
N GLY A 160 -4.18 14.78 2.48
CA GLY A 160 -2.93 14.48 3.19
C GLY A 160 -1.82 13.95 2.27
N TYR A 161 -2.17 13.10 1.31
CA TYR A 161 -1.23 12.60 0.30
C TYR A 161 -0.70 13.73 -0.61
N GLN A 162 -1.59 14.62 -1.07
CA GLN A 162 -1.22 15.78 -1.87
C GLN A 162 -0.32 16.75 -1.09
N ASP A 163 -0.66 17.04 0.16
CA ASP A 163 0.14 17.87 1.05
C ASP A 163 1.55 17.27 1.26
N ALA A 164 1.63 15.97 1.57
CA ALA A 164 2.91 15.27 1.72
C ALA A 164 3.76 15.33 0.45
N MET A 165 3.18 15.02 -0.72
CA MET A 165 3.86 15.08 -2.02
C MET A 165 4.37 16.49 -2.35
N CYS A 166 3.65 17.53 -1.91
CA CYS A 166 4.00 18.94 -2.10
C CYS A 166 4.86 19.52 -0.96
N GLY A 167 5.46 18.67 -0.11
CA GLY A 167 6.39 19.11 0.95
C GLY A 167 5.71 19.84 2.11
N ARG A 168 4.40 19.64 2.29
CA ARG A 168 3.60 20.20 3.39
C ARG A 168 3.30 19.18 4.48
N GLY A 169 3.91 18.00 4.41
CA GLY A 169 3.90 17.05 5.52
C GLY A 169 4.73 17.56 6.70
N ILE A 170 4.48 16.98 7.87
CA ILE A 170 5.08 17.45 9.13
C ILE A 170 6.16 16.51 9.66
N ASP A 171 6.14 15.23 9.27
CA ASP A 171 6.98 14.21 9.87
C ASP A 171 8.47 14.39 9.57
N ARG A 172 8.86 14.66 8.31
CA ARG A 172 10.27 14.99 8.02
C ARG A 172 10.71 16.30 8.65
N HIS A 173 9.79 17.26 8.81
CA HIS A 173 10.09 18.52 9.49
C HIS A 173 10.35 18.28 10.99
N LEU A 174 9.50 17.53 11.69
CA LEU A 174 9.71 17.17 13.10
C LEU A 174 11.00 16.36 13.29
N PHE A 175 11.30 15.44 12.36
CA PHE A 175 12.56 14.71 12.39
C PHE A 175 13.78 15.62 12.21
N CYS A 176 13.70 16.62 11.34
CA CYS A 176 14.75 17.64 11.20
C CYS A 176 14.96 18.41 12.52
N LEU A 177 13.88 18.85 13.16
CA LEU A 177 13.96 19.53 14.46
C LEU A 177 14.60 18.64 15.54
N TYR A 178 14.28 17.34 15.55
CA TYR A 178 14.91 16.37 16.43
C TYR A 178 16.42 16.20 16.16
N VAL A 179 16.83 16.08 14.90
CA VAL A 179 18.26 15.98 14.55
C VAL A 179 19.02 17.25 14.98
N VAL A 180 18.43 18.43 14.75
CA VAL A 180 19.00 19.71 15.17
C VAL A 180 19.07 19.80 16.70
N SER A 181 18.04 19.37 17.42
CA SER A 181 18.03 19.42 18.89
C SER A 181 19.11 18.50 19.48
N LYS A 182 19.35 17.33 18.88
CA LYS A 182 20.46 16.43 19.28
C LYS A 182 21.82 17.04 18.99
N TYR A 183 22.00 17.70 17.85
CA TYR A 183 23.24 18.40 17.52
C TYR A 183 23.54 19.57 18.47
N LEU A 184 22.50 20.31 18.86
CA LEU A 184 22.62 21.45 19.78
C LEU A 184 22.55 21.04 21.25
N GLU A 185 22.42 19.75 21.56
CA GLU A 185 22.27 19.22 22.92
C GLU A 185 21.10 19.86 23.69
N VAL A 186 20.03 20.23 22.98
CA VAL A 186 18.81 20.80 23.56
C VAL A 186 17.81 19.68 23.80
N ASP A 187 17.42 19.49 25.06
CA ASP A 187 16.30 18.63 25.40
C ASP A 187 14.97 19.33 25.09
N SER A 188 14.08 18.61 24.41
CA SER A 188 12.78 19.11 24.00
C SER A 188 11.70 18.13 24.46
N PRO A 189 10.97 18.45 25.55
CA PRO A 189 9.87 17.62 26.01
C PRO A 189 8.82 17.38 24.92
N PHE A 190 8.55 18.39 24.09
CA PHE A 190 7.65 18.27 22.94
C PHE A 190 8.14 17.23 21.92
N LEU A 191 9.40 17.30 21.49
CA LEU A 191 9.93 16.33 20.52
C LEU A 191 9.99 14.92 21.09
N ASN A 192 10.32 14.79 22.38
CA ASN A 192 10.31 13.51 23.07
C ASN A 192 8.90 12.90 23.09
N GLU A 193 7.86 13.71 23.36
CA GLU A 193 6.47 13.26 23.34
C GLU A 193 6.01 12.85 21.94
N VAL A 194 6.09 13.75 20.95
CA VAL A 194 5.51 13.52 19.62
C VAL A 194 6.21 12.43 18.81
N LEU A 195 7.46 12.08 19.15
CA LEU A 195 8.22 11.01 18.50
C LEU A 195 8.24 9.69 19.30
N SER A 196 7.65 9.67 20.50
CA SER A 196 7.62 8.47 21.35
C SER A 196 6.63 7.40 20.87
N GLU A 197 5.57 7.80 20.17
CA GLU A 197 4.51 6.88 19.77
C GLU A 197 4.93 6.07 18.53
N PRO A 198 4.93 4.72 18.61
CA PRO A 198 5.44 3.89 17.52
C PRO A 198 4.43 3.74 16.37
N TRP A 199 4.98 3.60 15.17
CA TRP A 199 4.23 3.32 13.94
C TRP A 199 3.84 1.84 13.86
N ARG A 200 2.83 1.44 14.63
CA ARG A 200 2.39 0.03 14.69
C ARG A 200 1.71 -0.47 13.42
N LEU A 201 1.35 0.41 12.50
CA LEU A 201 0.97 0.01 11.16
C LEU A 201 1.81 0.81 10.16
N SER A 202 2.82 0.18 9.59
CA SER A 202 3.66 0.79 8.55
C SER A 202 3.28 0.26 7.19
N THR A 203 2.94 1.16 6.28
CA THR A 203 2.35 0.81 4.99
C THR A 203 3.08 1.46 3.82
N SER A 204 3.05 0.80 2.66
CA SER A 204 3.43 1.44 1.41
C SER A 204 2.70 0.84 0.22
N GLN A 205 2.25 1.69 -0.69
CA GLN A 205 1.85 1.26 -2.01
C GLN A 205 3.07 1.09 -2.92
N THR A 206 3.17 -0.03 -3.61
CA THR A 206 4.08 -0.18 -4.76
C THR A 206 3.27 -0.11 -6.06
N PRO A 207 3.40 0.97 -6.87
CA PRO A 207 2.67 1.08 -8.12
C PRO A 207 3.09 -0.01 -9.10
N HIS A 208 2.09 -0.65 -9.73
CA HIS A 208 2.28 -1.62 -10.81
C HIS A 208 2.03 -0.94 -12.17
N GLY A 209 2.95 -1.06 -13.13
CA GLY A 209 2.84 -0.39 -14.42
C GLY A 209 3.14 1.11 -14.34
N GLN A 210 4.36 1.47 -13.98
CA GLN A 210 4.83 2.86 -13.87
C GLN A 210 5.16 3.50 -15.22
N THR A 211 5.25 2.70 -16.28
CA THR A 211 5.52 3.14 -17.65
C THR A 211 4.48 2.55 -18.62
N PRO A 212 4.24 3.20 -19.77
CA PRO A 212 3.36 2.65 -20.80
C PRO A 212 4.00 1.49 -21.60
N LYS A 213 5.25 1.08 -21.27
CA LYS A 213 6.00 0.08 -22.04
C LYS A 213 5.43 -1.34 -21.93
N MET A 214 4.66 -1.64 -20.88
CA MET A 214 4.13 -2.98 -20.62
C MET A 214 2.60 -2.96 -20.53
N ASP A 215 1.93 -3.67 -21.44
CA ASP A 215 0.50 -3.93 -21.35
C ASP A 215 0.25 -5.22 -20.56
N LEU A 216 0.04 -5.08 -19.26
CA LEU A 216 -0.19 -6.21 -18.35
C LEU A 216 -1.47 -7.00 -18.66
N LYS A 217 -2.40 -6.45 -19.46
CA LYS A 217 -3.57 -7.23 -19.94
C LYS A 217 -3.16 -8.22 -21.03
N LYS A 218 -2.21 -7.82 -21.90
CA LYS A 218 -1.64 -8.69 -22.94
C LYS A 218 -0.59 -9.64 -22.38
N HIS A 219 0.08 -9.26 -21.30
CA HIS A 219 1.13 -10.03 -20.64
C HIS A 219 0.78 -10.35 -19.18
N PRO A 220 -0.28 -11.14 -18.92
CA PRO A 220 -0.72 -11.44 -17.56
C PRO A 220 0.32 -12.19 -16.73
N ASN A 221 1.20 -12.97 -17.38
CA ASN A 221 2.30 -13.69 -16.72
C ASN A 221 3.40 -12.76 -16.19
N CYS A 222 3.39 -11.48 -16.58
CA CYS A 222 4.32 -10.46 -16.07
C CYS A 222 3.78 -9.73 -14.84
N ILE A 223 2.57 -10.06 -14.37
CA ILE A 223 2.04 -9.51 -13.13
C ILE A 223 2.83 -10.10 -11.95
N SER A 224 3.44 -9.23 -11.16
CA SER A 224 4.23 -9.60 -9.99
C SER A 224 3.51 -9.15 -8.71
N SER A 225 3.56 -10.00 -7.68
CA SER A 225 3.13 -9.62 -6.32
C SER A 225 4.06 -8.57 -5.68
N GLY A 226 5.23 -8.35 -6.25
CA GLY A 226 6.23 -7.40 -5.78
C GLY A 226 6.89 -7.84 -4.48
N GLY A 227 7.14 -6.88 -3.59
CA GLY A 227 7.87 -7.09 -2.34
C GLY A 227 7.23 -6.38 -1.16
N GLY A 228 7.62 -6.83 0.04
CA GLY A 228 7.24 -6.24 1.32
C GLY A 228 8.45 -5.89 2.17
N PHE A 229 8.18 -5.50 3.40
CA PHE A 229 9.18 -5.13 4.41
C PHE A 229 8.70 -5.63 5.78
N GLY A 230 9.63 -5.81 6.73
CA GLY A 230 9.31 -6.15 8.12
C GLY A 230 8.61 -5.00 8.86
N PRO A 231 7.96 -5.25 10.00
CA PRO A 231 7.36 -4.19 10.81
C PRO A 231 8.43 -3.23 11.36
N VAL A 232 8.05 -1.96 11.56
CA VAL A 232 8.94 -0.92 12.12
C VAL A 232 8.83 -0.78 13.65
N ALA A 233 7.83 -1.44 14.23
CA ALA A 233 7.61 -1.55 15.67
C ALA A 233 7.52 -3.04 16.03
N ASP A 234 8.06 -3.43 17.18
CA ASP A 234 8.05 -4.82 17.63
C ASP A 234 6.63 -5.36 17.82
N ASP A 235 5.69 -4.47 18.19
CA ASP A 235 4.27 -4.75 18.39
C ASP A 235 3.38 -4.26 17.24
N GLY A 236 3.92 -4.22 16.02
CA GLY A 236 3.25 -3.70 14.84
C GLY A 236 3.31 -4.60 13.61
N TYR A 237 2.70 -4.10 12.53
CA TYR A 237 2.65 -4.73 11.21
C TYR A 237 3.40 -3.89 10.17
N GLY A 238 4.05 -4.58 9.22
CA GLY A 238 4.47 -4.03 7.94
C GLY A 238 3.50 -4.49 6.84
N VAL A 239 2.95 -3.57 6.06
CA VAL A 239 1.99 -3.87 4.98
C VAL A 239 2.39 -3.18 3.68
N SER A 240 2.91 -3.95 2.73
CA SER A 240 3.05 -3.49 1.34
C SER A 240 1.87 -3.97 0.52
N TYR A 241 1.35 -3.14 -0.38
CA TYR A 241 0.30 -3.55 -1.29
C TYR A 241 0.49 -3.06 -2.73
N ILE A 242 -0.02 -3.85 -3.67
CA ILE A 242 0.04 -3.60 -5.10
C ILE A 242 -1.35 -3.73 -5.69
N ILE A 243 -1.82 -2.67 -6.35
CA ILE A 243 -3.10 -2.66 -7.07
C ILE A 243 -2.84 -3.05 -8.53
N ALA A 244 -2.88 -4.36 -8.81
CA ALA A 244 -2.51 -4.96 -10.08
C ALA A 244 -3.69 -5.03 -11.08
N GLY A 245 -4.22 -3.86 -11.47
CA GLY A 245 -5.29 -3.78 -12.46
C GLY A 245 -6.69 -3.73 -11.86
N GLU A 246 -7.68 -4.19 -12.64
CA GLU A 246 -9.10 -3.95 -12.34
C GLU A 246 -9.66 -4.86 -11.23
N ASN A 247 -9.10 -6.06 -11.07
CA ASN A 247 -9.66 -7.14 -10.25
C ASN A 247 -8.64 -7.83 -9.33
N LEU A 248 -7.43 -7.29 -9.18
CA LEU A 248 -6.34 -7.98 -8.50
C LEU A 248 -5.55 -7.04 -7.60
N ILE A 249 -5.32 -7.47 -6.37
CA ILE A 249 -4.54 -6.77 -5.36
C ILE A 249 -3.65 -7.79 -4.64
N PHE A 250 -2.40 -7.43 -4.42
CA PHE A 250 -1.47 -8.19 -3.59
C PHE A 250 -1.21 -7.44 -2.29
N PHE A 251 -1.15 -8.16 -1.17
CA PHE A 251 -0.65 -7.65 0.10
C PHE A 251 0.49 -8.51 0.59
N HIS A 252 1.53 -7.88 1.11
CA HIS A 252 2.59 -8.50 1.89
C HIS A 252 2.45 -7.99 3.31
N ILE A 253 2.09 -8.87 4.24
CA ILE A 253 1.79 -8.56 5.63
C ILE A 253 2.85 -9.22 6.50
N SER A 254 3.61 -8.43 7.24
CA SER A 254 4.66 -8.92 8.13
C SER A 254 4.42 -8.50 9.57
N ALA A 255 4.87 -9.31 10.50
CA ALA A 255 4.91 -9.03 11.94
C ALA A 255 6.10 -9.76 12.58
N LYS A 256 6.37 -9.47 13.86
CA LYS A 256 7.32 -10.27 14.63
C LYS A 256 6.63 -11.45 15.32
N LEU A 257 7.18 -12.65 15.19
CA LEU A 257 6.65 -13.88 15.80
C LEU A 257 6.67 -13.81 17.33
N ASN A 258 7.67 -13.15 17.92
CA ASN A 258 7.76 -12.98 19.37
C ASN A 258 6.68 -12.03 19.96
N CYS A 259 5.95 -11.27 19.13
CA CYS A 259 4.87 -10.42 19.60
C CYS A 259 3.52 -11.16 19.61
N LYS A 260 3.04 -11.52 20.80
CA LYS A 260 1.76 -12.23 20.98
C LYS A 260 0.51 -11.42 20.57
N GLN A 261 0.67 -10.11 20.39
CA GLN A 261 -0.44 -9.22 20.03
C GLN A 261 -0.65 -9.18 18.52
N THR A 262 0.39 -9.44 17.73
CA THR A 262 0.33 -9.42 16.27
C THR A 262 0.24 -10.83 15.70
N ASP A 263 -0.55 -11.00 14.64
CA ASP A 263 -0.72 -12.26 13.93
C ASP A 263 -1.05 -11.93 12.47
N VAL A 264 -0.14 -12.26 11.54
CA VAL A 264 -0.30 -11.91 10.11
C VAL A 264 -1.47 -12.66 9.46
N HIS A 265 -1.85 -13.82 10.00
CA HIS A 265 -2.99 -14.59 9.51
C HIS A 265 -4.30 -13.96 9.98
N ARG A 266 -4.45 -13.74 11.28
CA ARG A 266 -5.63 -13.05 11.82
C ARG A 266 -5.81 -11.67 11.19
N PHE A 267 -4.74 -10.89 11.07
CA PHE A 267 -4.80 -9.56 10.47
C PHE A 267 -5.11 -9.62 8.96
N GLY A 268 -4.53 -10.57 8.22
CA GLY A 268 -4.86 -10.79 6.81
C GLY A 268 -6.33 -11.16 6.58
N ASP A 269 -6.92 -11.95 7.47
CA ASP A 269 -8.36 -12.29 7.40
C ASP A 269 -9.23 -11.06 7.71
N ASN A 270 -8.80 -10.22 8.66
CA ASN A 270 -9.44 -8.93 8.93
C ASN A 270 -9.36 -7.97 7.72
N ILE A 271 -8.26 -7.97 6.96
CA ILE A 271 -8.15 -7.22 5.69
C ILE A 271 -9.16 -7.73 4.66
N CYS A 272 -9.21 -9.05 4.44
CA CYS A 272 -10.20 -9.66 3.54
C CYS A 272 -11.64 -9.29 3.92
N LYS A 273 -11.95 -9.37 5.22
CA LYS A 273 -13.27 -9.02 5.75
C LYS A 273 -13.58 -7.54 5.57
N ALA A 274 -12.63 -6.65 5.88
CA ALA A 274 -12.81 -5.21 5.66
C ALA A 274 -13.09 -4.89 4.18
N LEU A 275 -12.34 -5.48 3.26
CA LEU A 275 -12.56 -5.32 1.82
C LEU A 275 -13.94 -5.84 1.37
N ALA A 276 -14.38 -7.00 1.90
CA ALA A 276 -15.70 -7.56 1.60
C ALA A 276 -16.83 -6.69 2.14
N ASP A 277 -16.71 -6.20 3.38
CA ASP A 277 -17.72 -5.37 4.03
C ASP A 277 -17.89 -4.02 3.32
N ILE A 278 -16.78 -3.38 2.90
CA ILE A 278 -16.85 -2.12 2.13
C ILE A 278 -17.53 -2.37 0.78
N ARG A 279 -17.23 -3.48 0.10
CA ARG A 279 -17.89 -3.85 -1.15
C ARG A 279 -19.39 -4.05 -0.95
N ALA A 280 -19.79 -4.84 0.04
CA ALA A 280 -21.20 -5.10 0.36
C ALA A 280 -21.96 -3.81 0.70
N MET A 281 -21.34 -2.91 1.47
CA MET A 281 -21.89 -1.59 1.78
C MET A 281 -22.18 -0.76 0.53
N PHE A 282 -21.25 -0.69 -0.43
CA PHE A 282 -21.47 0.04 -1.68
C PHE A 282 -22.48 -0.64 -2.60
N GLU A 283 -22.51 -1.97 -2.67
CA GLU A 283 -23.51 -2.70 -3.45
C GLU A 283 -24.92 -2.46 -2.93
N ASP A 284 -25.13 -2.43 -1.61
CA ASP A 284 -26.39 -2.02 -0.99
C ASP A 284 -26.76 -0.57 -1.33
N HIS A 285 -25.79 0.35 -1.22
CA HIS A 285 -25.97 1.74 -1.57
C HIS A 285 -26.40 1.95 -3.05
N PHE A 286 -25.76 1.25 -3.99
CA PHE A 286 -26.11 1.32 -5.41
C PHE A 286 -27.52 0.78 -5.68
N LYS A 287 -27.93 -0.32 -5.02
CA LYS A 287 -29.29 -0.85 -5.16
C LYS A 287 -30.34 0.17 -4.71
N LYS A 288 -30.16 0.77 -3.53
CA LYS A 288 -31.08 1.78 -3.01
C LYS A 288 -31.15 3.05 -3.85
N GLN A 289 -30.02 3.51 -4.40
CA GLN A 289 -30.02 4.62 -5.37
C GLN A 289 -30.78 4.25 -6.65
N GLY A 290 -30.58 3.04 -7.18
CA GLY A 290 -31.31 2.54 -8.35
C GLY A 290 -32.82 2.49 -8.13
N GLU A 291 -33.27 2.02 -6.97
CA GLU A 291 -34.68 1.99 -6.59
C GLU A 291 -35.27 3.40 -6.40
N SER A 292 -34.51 4.32 -5.79
CA SER A 292 -34.93 5.73 -5.65
C SER A 292 -35.07 6.42 -7.01
N ASN A 293 -34.11 6.20 -7.91
CA ASN A 293 -34.17 6.74 -9.27
C ASN A 293 -35.31 6.12 -10.09
N ALA A 294 -35.62 4.83 -9.91
CA ALA A 294 -36.76 4.18 -10.55
C ALA A 294 -38.11 4.70 -10.01
N LYS A 295 -38.19 4.99 -8.70
CA LYS A 295 -39.39 5.59 -8.07
C LYS A 295 -39.59 7.06 -8.47
N ASN A 296 -38.51 7.82 -8.70
CA ASN A 296 -38.56 9.22 -9.12
C ASN A 296 -38.66 9.37 -10.66
N GLY A 297 -38.30 8.34 -11.42
CA GLY A 297 -38.30 8.32 -12.90
C GLY A 297 -39.65 8.06 -13.56
N THR A 298 -40.72 7.83 -12.80
CA THR A 298 -42.10 7.70 -13.32
C THR A 298 -42.79 9.04 -13.58
N ALA A 299 -42.13 10.18 -13.34
CA ALA A 299 -42.61 11.52 -13.66
C ALA A 299 -41.67 12.26 -14.61
N SER A 300 -41.51 11.79 -15.84
CA SER A 300 -41.04 12.64 -16.95
C SER A 300 -41.52 12.12 -18.30
N THR A 301 -42.33 12.96 -18.94
CA THR A 301 -42.88 12.89 -20.29
C THR A 301 -41.88 12.47 -21.37
N LYS A 302 -42.37 11.62 -22.28
CA LYS A 302 -41.71 11.21 -23.54
C LYS A 302 -41.16 12.41 -24.31
N PRO A 303 -39.88 12.39 -24.77
CA PRO A 303 -39.44 13.30 -25.81
C PRO A 303 -39.93 12.79 -27.17
N ASN A 304 -40.49 13.72 -27.93
CA ASN A 304 -40.99 13.56 -29.28
C ASN A 304 -39.83 13.22 -30.24
N MET A 305 -39.92 12.10 -30.96
CA MET A 305 -39.01 11.79 -32.07
C MET A 305 -39.31 12.76 -33.22
N ALA A 306 -38.40 13.69 -33.47
CA ALA A 306 -38.33 14.39 -34.74
C ALA A 306 -36.87 14.70 -35.11
N LYS A 307 -36.40 13.97 -36.12
CA LYS A 307 -35.46 14.35 -37.20
C LYS A 307 -34.24 15.21 -36.84
N LEU A 308 -33.06 14.71 -37.22
CA LEU A 308 -32.16 15.47 -38.10
C LEU A 308 -31.11 14.55 -38.76
N GLU A 309 -31.28 14.39 -40.07
CA GLU A 309 -30.24 14.05 -41.04
C GLU A 309 -29.30 15.25 -41.20
N LYS A 310 -27.99 15.02 -41.04
CA LYS A 310 -26.89 15.38 -41.95
C LYS A 310 -25.54 15.22 -41.25
#